data_AF-A0A6V8DG95-F1
#
_entry.id   AF-A0A6V8DG95-F1
#
_cell.length_a   1.000
_cell.length_b   1.000
_cell.length_c   1.000
_cell.angle_alpha   90.00
_cell.angle_beta   90.00
_cell.angle_gamma   90.00
#
_symmetry.space_group_name_H-M   'P 1'
#
loop_
_entity.id
_entity.type
_entity.pdbx_description
1 polymer ?
#
loop_
_entity_poly.entity_id
_entity_poly.type
_entity_poly.pdbx_seq_one_letter_code
_entity_poly.pdbx_strand_id
1 'polypeptide(L)'
;AKAWDLANGRSNVQGDDGCASQDEAVELVRADMLTLSNHVVSALRDGGIDTSTHPPHQWATGDGPNFSGDLAPLQPGTTVPVTWGDVVPIAGPASFGILSGDDVVHRCAVELPNITRVVFAMGGADGVLRRPPHEATDEDLITEWREDSAFEGHHATEMDVTGGIGLKVERARSIAQHGIETLFVNGEVDGRLQAALMGQPVRGTRFPPAQKG
;
A
#
# COMPACT_ATOMS: atom_id res chain seq x y z
N ALA A 1 9.15 13.56 -7.06
CA ALA A 1 9.52 12.12 -7.24
C ALA A 1 9.73 11.72 -8.71
N LYS A 2 8.71 11.74 -9.58
CA LYS A 2 8.85 11.30 -10.99
C LYS A 2 9.83 12.16 -11.81
N ALA A 3 9.78 13.49 -11.66
CA ALA A 3 10.66 14.41 -12.38
C ALA A 3 12.17 14.14 -12.14
N TRP A 4 12.52 13.62 -10.96
CA TRP A 4 13.88 13.31 -10.55
C TRP A 4 14.23 11.82 -10.61
N ASP A 5 13.33 11.01 -11.18
CA ASP A 5 13.46 9.56 -11.30
C ASP A 5 13.86 8.85 -9.98
N LEU A 6 13.31 9.32 -8.85
CA LEU A 6 13.76 8.86 -7.53
C LEU A 6 13.50 7.36 -7.29
N ALA A 7 12.58 6.75 -8.04
CA ALA A 7 12.29 5.32 -7.97
C ALA A 7 13.48 4.45 -8.41
N ASN A 8 14.30 4.94 -9.34
CA ASN A 8 15.50 4.24 -9.83
C ASN A 8 16.77 4.61 -9.04
N GLY A 9 16.61 5.39 -7.96
CA GLY A 9 17.68 5.82 -7.09
C GLY A 9 18.55 6.95 -7.67
N ARG A 10 19.79 7.01 -7.19
CA ARG A 10 20.78 8.02 -7.55
C ARG A 10 21.10 7.96 -9.05
N SER A 11 20.97 9.10 -9.71
CA SER A 11 21.24 9.26 -11.14
C SER A 11 21.71 10.69 -11.46
N ASN A 12 22.01 10.94 -12.74
CA ASN A 12 22.35 12.28 -13.23
C ASN A 12 21.13 13.03 -13.83
N VAL A 13 19.91 12.54 -13.57
CA VAL A 13 18.68 13.18 -14.05
C VAL A 13 18.52 14.55 -13.39
N GLN A 14 18.15 15.55 -14.19
CA GLN A 14 17.75 16.87 -13.71
C GLN A 14 16.24 16.99 -13.87
N GLY A 15 15.54 17.19 -12.76
CA GLY A 15 14.11 17.46 -12.78
C GLY A 15 13.79 18.88 -13.22
N ASP A 16 12.56 19.09 -13.67
CA ASP A 16 12.02 20.37 -14.14
C ASP A 16 11.06 21.03 -13.13
N ASP A 17 11.03 20.54 -11.89
CA ASP A 17 10.10 20.95 -10.82
C ASP A 17 10.65 22.02 -9.86
N GLY A 18 11.84 22.58 -10.16
CA GLY A 18 12.44 23.66 -9.40
C GLY A 18 13.41 23.24 -8.29
N CYS A 19 13.60 21.94 -8.04
CA CYS A 19 14.69 21.50 -7.16
C CYS A 19 16.06 21.71 -7.83
N ALA A 20 17.12 21.94 -7.05
CA ALA A 20 18.49 22.07 -7.56
C ALA A 20 19.23 20.72 -7.67
N SER A 21 18.74 19.66 -7.01
CA SER A 21 19.36 18.34 -6.99
C SER A 21 18.39 17.22 -6.64
N GLN A 22 18.81 15.96 -6.88
CA GLN A 22 18.07 14.79 -6.38
C GLN A 22 17.97 14.79 -4.85
N ASP A 23 19.00 15.23 -4.11
CA ASP A 23 18.94 15.24 -2.64
C ASP A 23 17.87 16.21 -2.13
N GLU A 24 17.78 17.39 -2.74
CA GLU A 24 16.72 18.35 -2.43
C GLU A 24 15.33 17.78 -2.80
N ALA A 25 15.22 17.11 -3.95
CA ALA A 25 13.98 16.45 -4.35
C ALA A 25 13.57 15.31 -3.38
N VAL A 26 14.54 14.58 -2.81
CA VAL A 26 14.29 13.56 -1.78
C VAL A 26 13.73 14.19 -0.51
N GLU A 27 14.37 15.26 -0.02
CA GLU A 27 13.91 15.96 1.18
C GLU A 27 12.53 16.60 0.99
N LEU A 28 12.26 17.16 -0.20
CA LEU A 28 10.94 17.70 -0.54
C LEU A 28 9.87 16.60 -0.53
N VAL A 29 10.13 15.44 -1.14
CA VAL A 29 9.18 14.31 -1.14
C VAL A 29 8.93 13.81 0.29
N ARG A 30 9.96 13.72 1.13
CA ARG A 30 9.80 13.35 2.55
C ARG A 30 8.94 14.37 3.31
N ALA A 31 9.16 15.66 3.07
CA ALA A 31 8.37 16.74 3.67
C ALA A 31 6.90 16.71 3.21
N ASP A 32 6.64 16.44 1.93
CA ASP A 32 5.30 16.29 1.38
C ASP A 32 4.58 15.09 2.02
N MET A 33 5.26 13.94 2.16
CA MET A 33 4.69 12.77 2.80
C MET A 33 4.42 12.99 4.28
N LEU A 34 5.29 13.71 5.00
CA LEU A 34 5.03 14.14 6.37
C LEU A 34 3.80 15.04 6.47
N THR A 35 3.65 16.00 5.55
CA THR A 35 2.49 16.88 5.48
C THR A 35 1.20 16.09 5.25
N LEU A 36 1.19 15.17 4.29
CA LEU A 36 0.07 14.27 4.05
C LEU A 36 -0.25 13.40 5.28
N SER A 37 0.77 12.84 5.93
CA SER A 37 0.59 12.03 7.15
C SER A 37 -0.05 12.82 8.29
N ASN A 38 0.29 14.11 8.42
CA ASN A 38 -0.27 14.99 9.45
C ASN A 38 -1.77 15.24 9.24
N HIS A 39 -2.24 15.30 7.98
CA HIS A 39 -3.67 15.37 7.69
C HIS A 39 -4.40 14.11 8.16
N VAL A 40 -3.84 12.92 7.90
CA VAL A 40 -4.41 11.63 8.35
C VAL A 40 -4.43 11.54 9.88
N VAL A 41 -3.30 11.84 10.53
CA VAL A 41 -3.16 11.84 11.99
C VAL A 41 -4.13 12.81 12.66
N SER A 42 -4.31 14.01 12.08
CA SER A 42 -5.25 14.99 12.62
C SER A 42 -6.69 14.48 12.53
N ALA A 43 -7.09 13.91 11.39
CA ALA A 43 -8.43 13.33 11.22
C ALA A 43 -8.69 12.16 12.19
N LEU A 44 -7.70 11.29 12.42
CA LEU A 44 -7.80 10.21 13.40
C LEU A 44 -7.96 10.75 14.83
N ARG A 45 -7.17 11.76 15.20
CA ARG A 45 -7.24 12.42 16.51
C ARG A 45 -8.59 13.09 16.73
N ASP A 46 -9.12 13.78 15.73
CA ASP A 46 -10.45 14.41 15.78
C ASP A 46 -11.55 13.36 15.98
N GLY A 47 -11.32 12.13 15.49
CA GLY A 47 -12.14 10.94 15.76
C GLY A 47 -11.88 10.26 17.11
N GLY A 48 -11.02 10.81 17.97
CA GLY A 48 -10.69 10.27 19.29
C GLY A 48 -9.69 9.11 19.27
N ILE A 49 -8.92 8.94 18.21
CA ILE A 49 -7.92 7.88 18.07
C ILE A 49 -6.52 8.45 18.35
N ASP A 50 -5.86 7.94 19.36
CA ASP A 50 -4.46 8.26 19.66
C ASP A 50 -3.53 7.58 18.65
N THR A 51 -2.59 8.34 18.09
CA THR A 51 -1.69 7.85 17.03
C THR A 51 -0.22 8.13 17.33
N SER A 52 0.67 7.30 16.79
CA SER A 52 2.12 7.55 16.74
C SER A 52 2.61 7.51 15.29
N THR A 53 3.43 8.47 14.89
CA THR A 53 3.87 8.66 13.50
C THR A 53 5.27 8.08 13.29
N HIS A 54 5.47 7.23 12.29
CA HIS A 54 6.72 6.51 12.04
C HIS A 54 7.18 6.63 10.57
N PRO A 55 7.94 7.67 10.20
CA PRO A 55 8.42 7.88 8.84
C PRO A 55 9.41 6.77 8.41
N PRO A 56 9.15 6.01 7.34
CA PRO A 56 10.04 4.90 6.95
C PRO A 56 11.50 5.30 6.73
N HIS A 57 11.77 6.51 6.24
CA HIS A 57 13.16 6.98 6.05
C HIS A 57 13.99 7.06 7.34
N GLN A 58 13.37 6.93 8.52
CA GLN A 58 14.06 6.96 9.82
C GLN A 58 14.38 5.57 10.38
N TRP A 59 13.71 4.52 9.90
CA TRP A 59 13.80 3.17 10.50
C TRP A 59 13.94 2.04 9.47
N ALA A 60 13.74 2.30 8.18
CA ALA A 60 13.83 1.33 7.10
C ALA A 60 14.97 1.66 6.11
N THR A 61 15.47 0.64 5.44
CA THR A 61 16.48 0.71 4.37
C THR A 61 16.19 -0.39 3.35
N GLY A 62 16.31 -0.11 2.06
CA GLY A 62 15.91 -1.01 0.99
C GLY A 62 14.45 -0.82 0.57
N ASP A 63 14.12 -1.32 -0.61
CA ASP A 63 12.79 -1.31 -1.22
C ASP A 63 12.26 -2.74 -1.39
N GLY A 64 11.03 -2.85 -1.90
CA GLY A 64 10.35 -4.13 -2.08
C GLY A 64 10.01 -4.84 -0.77
N PRO A 65 9.55 -6.10 -0.83
CA PRO A 65 8.97 -6.79 0.33
C PRO A 65 10.02 -7.30 1.33
N ASN A 66 11.31 -7.24 0.97
CA ASN A 66 12.43 -7.72 1.79
C ASN A 66 13.29 -6.56 2.34
N PHE A 67 12.74 -5.34 2.39
CA PHE A 67 13.45 -4.20 2.99
C PHE A 67 13.88 -4.50 4.42
N SER A 68 14.96 -3.89 4.89
CA SER A 68 15.46 -4.03 6.26
C SER A 68 14.89 -2.93 7.16
N GLY A 69 14.50 -3.27 8.37
CA GLY A 69 13.99 -2.31 9.36
C GLY A 69 13.22 -3.02 10.47
N ASP A 70 13.27 -2.44 11.68
CA ASP A 70 12.55 -2.95 12.85
C ASP A 70 11.09 -2.46 12.85
N LEU A 71 10.15 -3.40 12.86
CA LEU A 71 8.71 -3.12 12.88
C LEU A 71 8.15 -3.00 14.30
N ALA A 72 8.95 -3.15 15.35
CA ALA A 72 8.50 -3.01 16.73
C ALA A 72 7.70 -1.72 17.00
N PRO A 73 8.07 -0.54 16.45
CA PRO A 73 7.28 0.68 16.62
C PRO A 73 5.89 0.64 15.97
N LEU A 74 5.65 -0.29 15.04
CA LEU A 74 4.39 -0.49 14.32
C LEU A 74 3.52 -1.59 14.93
N GLN A 75 3.91 -2.17 16.07
CA GLN A 75 3.13 -3.21 16.73
C GLN A 75 1.74 -2.70 17.16
N PRO A 76 0.70 -3.55 17.06
CA PRO A 76 -0.62 -3.21 17.58
C PRO A 76 -0.57 -2.91 19.08
N GLY A 77 -1.23 -1.84 19.51
CA GLY A 77 -1.24 -1.38 20.90
C GLY A 77 -2.38 -0.41 21.19
N THR A 78 -2.25 0.33 22.29
CA THR A 78 -3.21 1.38 22.68
C THR A 78 -3.16 2.61 21.78
N THR A 79 -2.01 2.83 21.15
CA THR A 79 -1.78 3.92 20.20
C THR A 79 -1.69 3.32 18.80
N VAL A 80 -2.40 3.89 17.84
CA VAL A 80 -2.41 3.42 16.45
C VAL A 80 -1.17 3.92 15.72
N PRO A 81 -0.25 3.04 15.28
CA PRO A 81 0.89 3.45 14.50
C PRO A 81 0.46 3.88 13.09
N VAL A 82 0.98 5.02 12.63
CA VAL A 82 0.76 5.57 11.29
C VAL A 82 2.11 5.63 10.56
N THR A 83 2.17 5.00 9.39
CA THR A 83 3.34 5.01 8.50
C THR A 83 2.84 5.05 7.04
N TRP A 84 3.75 5.17 6.06
CA TRP A 84 3.43 5.39 4.64
C TRP A 84 4.51 4.81 3.73
N GLY A 85 4.37 4.99 2.41
CA GLY A 85 5.46 4.72 1.46
C GLY A 85 6.35 5.95 1.30
N ASP A 86 7.66 5.79 1.31
CA ASP A 86 8.60 6.88 1.49
C ASP A 86 9.91 6.67 0.71
N VAL A 87 10.73 7.72 0.59
CA VAL A 87 12.08 7.61 0.04
C VAL A 87 13.03 7.19 1.15
N VAL A 88 13.55 5.96 1.05
CA VAL A 88 14.40 5.34 2.07
C VAL A 88 15.83 5.14 1.56
N PRO A 89 16.84 5.07 2.44
CA PRO A 89 18.20 4.74 2.04
C PRO A 89 18.28 3.37 1.36
N ILE A 90 19.18 3.23 0.38
CA ILE A 90 19.54 1.95 -0.25
C ILE A 90 21.07 1.87 -0.30
N ALA A 91 21.63 0.72 0.06
CA ALA A 91 23.07 0.51 0.04
C ALA A 91 23.64 0.57 -1.39
N GLY A 92 24.89 1.01 -1.50
CA GLY A 92 25.61 1.04 -2.78
C GLY A 92 25.24 2.24 -3.66
N PRO A 93 25.51 2.16 -4.98
CA PRO A 93 25.43 3.30 -5.88
C PRO A 93 24.06 3.97 -5.93
N ALA A 94 22.97 3.18 -5.78
CA ALA A 94 21.61 3.69 -5.80
C ALA A 94 21.35 4.72 -4.69
N SER A 95 22.03 4.64 -3.53
CA SER A 95 21.94 5.55 -2.37
C SER A 95 20.57 5.66 -1.67
N PHE A 96 19.46 5.60 -2.42
CA PHE A 96 18.08 5.68 -1.96
C PHE A 96 17.15 5.00 -2.98
N GLY A 97 15.91 4.77 -2.58
CA GLY A 97 14.83 4.32 -3.46
C GLY A 97 13.46 4.52 -2.80
N ILE A 98 12.39 4.13 -3.50
CA ILE A 98 11.01 4.29 -3.01
C ILE A 98 10.56 2.98 -2.38
N LEU A 99 10.38 2.98 -1.06
CA LEU A 99 9.69 1.91 -0.36
C LEU A 99 8.19 2.15 -0.43
N SER A 100 7.45 1.27 -1.10
CA SER A 100 6.01 1.44 -1.25
C SER A 100 5.27 1.15 0.06
N GLY A 101 4.12 1.81 0.27
CA GLY A 101 3.25 1.49 1.40
C GLY A 101 2.71 0.05 1.34
N ASP A 102 2.61 -0.54 0.15
CA ASP A 102 2.15 -1.91 -0.03
C ASP A 102 3.19 -2.94 0.46
N ASP A 103 4.48 -2.66 0.27
CA ASP A 103 5.58 -3.46 0.84
C ASP A 103 5.63 -3.33 2.37
N VAL A 104 5.42 -2.12 2.90
CA VAL A 104 5.34 -1.90 4.36
C VAL A 104 4.17 -2.67 4.96
N VAL A 105 2.98 -2.58 4.36
CA VAL A 105 1.78 -3.32 4.80
C VAL A 105 2.00 -4.83 4.77
N HIS A 106 2.67 -5.35 3.73
CA HIS A 106 2.99 -6.77 3.63
C HIS A 106 3.86 -7.25 4.78
N ARG A 107 5.01 -6.61 5.03
CA ARG A 107 5.88 -6.96 6.16
C ARG A 107 5.15 -6.82 7.50
N CYS A 108 4.39 -5.72 7.70
CA CYS A 108 3.58 -5.54 8.90
C CYS A 108 2.59 -6.70 9.10
N ALA A 109 1.91 -7.12 8.05
CA ALA A 109 0.92 -8.18 8.15
C ALA A 109 1.55 -9.53 8.51
N VAL A 110 2.66 -9.90 7.87
CA VAL A 110 3.24 -11.25 8.01
C VAL A 110 4.20 -11.39 9.21
N GLU A 111 4.77 -10.29 9.70
CA GLU A 111 5.76 -10.32 10.80
C GLU A 111 5.18 -9.89 12.15
N LEU A 112 4.18 -9.00 12.17
CA LEU A 112 3.60 -8.54 13.45
C LEU A 112 2.59 -9.55 14.01
N PRO A 113 2.55 -9.73 15.34
CA PRO A 113 1.61 -10.66 15.95
C PRO A 113 0.18 -10.12 15.88
N ASN A 114 -0.79 -11.05 15.86
CA ASN A 114 -2.22 -10.78 15.98
C ASN A 114 -2.85 -9.95 14.86
N ILE A 115 -2.21 -9.87 13.69
CA ILE A 115 -2.86 -9.34 12.49
C ILE A 115 -3.81 -10.39 11.91
N THR A 116 -5.09 -10.06 11.83
CA THR A 116 -6.13 -10.98 11.31
C THR A 116 -6.66 -10.57 9.95
N ARG A 117 -6.49 -9.30 9.58
CA ARG A 117 -7.02 -8.72 8.36
C ARG A 117 -6.18 -7.54 7.88
N VAL A 118 -6.07 -7.39 6.56
CA VAL A 118 -5.58 -6.18 5.89
C VAL A 118 -6.68 -5.62 4.99
N VAL A 119 -6.91 -4.31 5.05
CA VAL A 119 -7.89 -3.63 4.20
C VAL A 119 -7.20 -2.56 3.39
N PHE A 120 -7.24 -2.69 2.07
CA PHE A 120 -6.84 -1.68 1.11
C PHE A 120 -8.06 -0.81 0.76
N ALA A 121 -8.09 0.41 1.31
CA ALA A 121 -9.08 1.42 0.94
C ALA A 121 -8.60 2.18 -0.30
N MET A 122 -9.38 2.15 -1.38
CA MET A 122 -9.05 2.79 -2.66
C MET A 122 -10.09 3.83 -3.04
N GLY A 123 -9.71 4.77 -3.92
CA GLY A 123 -10.66 5.66 -4.59
C GLY A 123 -10.89 5.24 -6.04
N GLY A 124 -12.04 5.61 -6.60
CA GLY A 124 -12.34 5.43 -8.02
C GLY A 124 -12.77 4.02 -8.46
N ALA A 125 -12.81 3.03 -7.56
CA ALA A 125 -13.34 1.69 -7.84
C ALA A 125 -13.85 0.99 -6.57
N ASP A 126 -14.79 0.06 -6.73
CA ASP A 126 -15.36 -0.72 -5.64
C ASP A 126 -14.43 -1.83 -5.11
N GLY A 127 -13.47 -2.26 -5.91
CA GLY A 127 -12.50 -3.29 -5.63
C GLY A 127 -11.61 -3.51 -6.85
N VAL A 128 -11.03 -4.70 -6.97
CA VAL A 128 -10.29 -5.14 -8.15
C VAL A 128 -11.28 -5.46 -9.27
N LEU A 129 -11.07 -4.85 -10.43
CA LEU A 129 -11.92 -5.01 -11.61
C LEU A 129 -11.22 -5.88 -12.67
N ARG A 130 -12.00 -6.60 -13.47
CA ARG A 130 -11.51 -7.37 -14.63
C ARG A 130 -11.07 -6.48 -15.79
N ARG A 131 -11.53 -5.23 -15.81
CA ARG A 131 -11.25 -4.21 -16.83
C ARG A 131 -10.89 -2.89 -16.18
N PRO A 132 -10.26 -1.95 -16.91
CA PRO A 132 -10.03 -0.60 -16.41
C PRO A 132 -11.33 0.07 -15.91
N PRO A 133 -11.28 0.88 -14.83
CA PRO A 133 -12.49 1.46 -14.21
C PRO A 133 -13.41 2.25 -15.16
N HIS A 134 -12.84 2.88 -16.19
CA HIS A 134 -13.61 3.69 -17.15
C HIS A 134 -14.39 2.87 -18.19
N GLU A 135 -14.10 1.57 -18.30
CA GLU A 135 -14.79 0.62 -19.18
C GLU A 135 -15.57 -0.46 -18.42
N ALA A 136 -15.39 -0.51 -17.10
CA ALA A 136 -15.94 -1.55 -16.25
C ALA A 136 -17.41 -1.31 -15.91
N THR A 137 -18.13 -2.41 -15.75
CA THR A 137 -19.48 -2.46 -15.21
C THR A 137 -19.47 -3.11 -13.83
N ASP A 138 -20.62 -3.13 -13.14
CA ASP A 138 -20.75 -3.79 -11.84
C ASP A 138 -20.40 -5.29 -11.89
N GLU A 139 -20.53 -5.95 -13.05
CA GLU A 139 -20.21 -7.36 -13.24
C GLU A 139 -18.70 -7.63 -13.36
N ASP A 140 -17.91 -6.60 -13.68
CA ASP A 140 -16.46 -6.71 -13.79
C ASP A 140 -15.78 -6.67 -12.40
N LEU A 141 -16.52 -6.40 -11.32
CA LEU A 141 -15.99 -6.48 -9.95
C LEU A 141 -15.69 -7.93 -9.58
N ILE A 142 -14.42 -8.19 -9.25
CA ILE A 142 -14.00 -9.45 -8.65
C ILE A 142 -14.43 -9.40 -7.19
N THR A 143 -15.46 -10.16 -6.79
CA THR A 143 -15.95 -10.14 -5.40
C THR A 143 -15.14 -11.04 -4.47
N GLU A 144 -14.62 -12.15 -4.99
CA GLU A 144 -13.71 -13.05 -4.30
C GLU A 144 -12.59 -13.49 -5.23
N TRP A 145 -11.35 -13.39 -4.74
CA TRP A 145 -10.16 -13.82 -5.45
C TRP A 145 -9.94 -15.32 -5.26
N ARG A 146 -9.72 -16.05 -6.36
CA ARG A 146 -9.40 -17.49 -6.34
C ARG A 146 -8.16 -17.77 -7.20
N GLU A 147 -7.26 -18.65 -6.78
CA GLU A 147 -6.04 -18.94 -7.56
C GLU A 147 -6.34 -19.63 -8.90
N ASP A 148 -7.42 -20.39 -8.93
CA ASP A 148 -8.06 -21.06 -10.07
C ASP A 148 -8.98 -20.12 -10.87
N SER A 149 -9.04 -18.82 -10.56
CA SER A 149 -9.68 -17.80 -11.42
C SER A 149 -8.94 -17.59 -12.74
N ALA A 150 -8.06 -18.53 -13.11
CA ALA A 150 -7.36 -18.51 -14.36
C ALA A 150 -8.31 -18.67 -15.55
N PHE A 151 -8.69 -17.51 -16.07
CA PHE A 151 -8.33 -17.13 -17.44
C PHE A 151 -9.02 -17.92 -18.56
N GLU A 152 -10.31 -17.68 -18.77
CA GLU A 152 -10.81 -17.60 -20.14
C GLU A 152 -10.27 -16.32 -20.76
N GLY A 153 -9.23 -16.47 -21.58
CA GLY A 153 -8.60 -15.39 -22.32
C GLY A 153 -7.17 -15.14 -21.86
N HIS A 154 -6.28 -15.14 -22.83
CA HIS A 154 -4.99 -14.46 -22.75
C HIS A 154 -5.17 -13.07 -22.11
N HIS A 155 -4.10 -12.52 -21.54
CA HIS A 155 -4.04 -11.19 -20.90
C HIS A 155 -4.15 -11.15 -19.35
N ALA A 156 -3.41 -12.02 -18.64
CA ALA A 156 -2.92 -11.67 -17.29
C ALA A 156 -2.07 -10.37 -17.29
N THR A 157 -1.61 -9.96 -18.47
CA THR A 157 -0.87 -8.74 -18.75
C THR A 157 -1.74 -7.52 -19.07
N GLU A 158 -3.07 -7.65 -19.21
CA GLU A 158 -4.00 -6.51 -19.48
C GLU A 158 -5.05 -6.28 -18.39
N MET A 159 -4.96 -6.99 -17.26
CA MET A 159 -5.65 -6.56 -16.03
C MET A 159 -4.95 -5.33 -15.48
N ASP A 160 -5.30 -4.13 -15.94
CA ASP A 160 -4.88 -2.81 -15.43
C ASP A 160 -3.54 -2.79 -14.64
N VAL A 161 -2.51 -3.41 -15.20
CA VAL A 161 -1.11 -3.33 -14.73
C VAL A 161 -0.42 -2.13 -15.36
N THR A 162 -1.16 -1.33 -16.12
CA THR A 162 -0.72 -0.07 -16.71
C THR A 162 -0.99 1.14 -15.79
N GLY A 163 -1.74 0.97 -14.68
CA GLY A 163 -2.20 2.09 -13.82
C GLY A 163 -1.84 2.08 -12.32
N GLY A 164 -1.14 1.06 -11.78
CA GLY A 164 -0.58 1.10 -10.41
C GLY A 164 -1.26 0.22 -9.34
N ILE A 165 -2.27 -0.60 -9.68
CA ILE A 165 -2.94 -1.53 -8.73
C ILE A 165 -2.24 -2.89 -8.60
N GLY A 166 -1.46 -3.30 -9.60
CA GLY A 166 -0.85 -4.63 -9.68
C GLY A 166 -0.03 -5.03 -8.45
N LEU A 167 0.82 -4.13 -7.96
CA LEU A 167 1.62 -4.38 -6.75
C LEU A 167 0.75 -4.61 -5.52
N LYS A 168 -0.37 -3.87 -5.38
CA LYS A 168 -1.30 -4.05 -4.26
C LYS A 168 -1.92 -5.44 -4.29
N VAL A 169 -2.37 -5.89 -5.46
CA VAL A 169 -2.99 -7.20 -5.66
C VAL A 169 -1.98 -8.31 -5.37
N GLU A 170 -0.73 -8.16 -5.82
CA GLU A 170 0.35 -9.10 -5.52
C GLU A 170 0.60 -9.20 -4.00
N ARG A 171 0.70 -8.07 -3.30
CA ARG A 171 0.89 -8.03 -1.84
C ARG A 171 -0.29 -8.61 -1.09
N ALA A 172 -1.52 -8.25 -1.48
CA ALA A 172 -2.74 -8.80 -0.92
C ALA A 172 -2.81 -10.33 -1.05
N ARG A 173 -2.52 -10.85 -2.25
CA ARG A 173 -2.44 -12.31 -2.47
C ARG A 173 -1.38 -12.96 -1.60
N SER A 174 -0.18 -12.36 -1.51
CA SER A 174 0.89 -12.90 -0.69
C SER A 174 0.53 -12.92 0.81
N ILE A 175 -0.11 -11.87 1.32
CA ILE A 175 -0.61 -11.81 2.71
C ILE A 175 -1.67 -12.89 2.94
N ALA A 176 -2.61 -13.07 2.00
CA ALA A 176 -3.63 -14.12 2.05
C ALA A 176 -3.04 -15.54 2.14
N GLN A 177 -1.92 -15.80 1.44
CA GLN A 177 -1.20 -17.06 1.53
C GLN A 177 -0.57 -17.31 2.91
N HIS A 178 -0.32 -16.26 3.70
CA HIS A 178 0.12 -16.36 5.10
C HIS A 178 -1.05 -16.59 6.08
N GLY A 179 -2.27 -16.81 5.58
CA GLY A 179 -3.45 -17.08 6.39
C GLY A 179 -4.13 -15.83 6.95
N ILE A 180 -3.84 -14.65 6.38
CA ILE A 180 -4.41 -13.37 6.80
C ILE A 180 -5.36 -12.87 5.72
N GLU A 181 -6.62 -12.62 6.06
CA GLU A 181 -7.60 -12.14 5.09
C GLU A 181 -7.21 -10.77 4.55
N THR A 182 -7.30 -10.55 3.23
CA THR A 182 -7.13 -9.20 2.66
C THR A 182 -8.34 -8.75 1.86
N LEU A 183 -8.73 -7.49 1.98
CA LEU A 183 -9.87 -6.91 1.27
C LEU A 183 -9.47 -5.63 0.54
N PHE A 184 -10.02 -5.44 -0.64
CA PHE A 184 -10.06 -4.15 -1.33
C PHE A 184 -11.47 -3.59 -1.27
N VAL A 185 -11.61 -2.34 -0.85
CA VAL A 185 -12.89 -1.63 -0.78
C VAL A 185 -12.76 -0.20 -1.27
N ASN A 186 -13.86 0.38 -1.76
CA ASN A 186 -13.92 1.82 -2.00
C ASN A 186 -13.94 2.58 -0.68
N GLY A 187 -12.90 3.36 -0.41
CA GLY A 187 -12.78 4.24 0.76
C GLY A 187 -13.59 5.53 0.65
N GLU A 188 -14.08 5.88 -0.53
CA GLU A 188 -14.91 7.08 -0.77
C GLU A 188 -16.39 6.85 -0.44
N VAL A 189 -16.79 5.60 -0.17
CA VAL A 189 -18.16 5.27 0.22
C VAL A 189 -18.25 5.07 1.72
N ASP A 190 -19.03 5.94 2.36
CA ASP A 190 -19.27 5.96 3.80
C ASP A 190 -19.60 4.57 4.37
N GLY A 191 -18.98 4.25 5.51
CA GLY A 191 -19.19 3.01 6.23
C GLY A 191 -18.51 1.77 5.65
N ARG A 192 -18.01 1.78 4.40
CA ARG A 192 -17.38 0.57 3.81
C ARG A 192 -16.08 0.20 4.49
N LEU A 193 -15.20 1.17 4.75
CA LEU A 193 -13.96 0.91 5.47
C LEU A 193 -14.24 0.36 6.88
N GLN A 194 -15.21 0.95 7.59
CA GLN A 194 -15.61 0.47 8.92
C GLN A 194 -16.13 -0.97 8.87
N ALA A 195 -17.05 -1.28 7.94
CA ALA A 195 -17.58 -2.64 7.77
C ALA A 195 -16.47 -3.65 7.47
N ALA A 196 -15.53 -3.29 6.58
CA ALA A 196 -14.38 -4.11 6.23
C ALA A 196 -13.48 -4.40 7.44
N LEU A 197 -13.13 -3.37 8.22
CA LEU A 197 -12.32 -3.52 9.45
C LEU A 197 -13.01 -4.42 10.48
N MET A 198 -14.33 -4.26 10.65
CA MET A 198 -15.15 -5.05 11.57
C MET A 198 -15.44 -6.48 11.08
N GLY A 199 -15.00 -6.85 9.86
CA GLY A 199 -15.26 -8.17 9.28
C GLY A 199 -16.70 -8.42 8.89
N GLN A 200 -17.46 -7.34 8.66
CA GLN A 200 -18.83 -7.41 8.17
C GLN A 200 -18.81 -7.59 6.64
N PRO A 201 -19.84 -8.24 6.06
CA PRO A 201 -20.00 -8.30 4.62
C PRO A 201 -20.03 -6.89 4.02
N VAL A 202 -19.17 -6.64 3.03
CA VAL A 202 -19.03 -5.35 2.36
C VAL A 202 -18.74 -5.56 0.88
N ARG A 203 -19.22 -4.65 0.03
CA ARG A 203 -18.91 -4.65 -1.40
C ARG A 203 -17.42 -4.35 -1.59
N GLY A 204 -16.73 -5.23 -2.29
CA GLY A 204 -15.30 -5.15 -2.56
C GLY A 204 -14.74 -6.46 -3.09
N THR A 205 -13.42 -6.55 -3.16
CA THR A 205 -12.70 -7.78 -3.53
C THR A 205 -12.09 -8.42 -2.31
N ARG A 206 -12.51 -9.63 -2.00
CA ARG A 206 -12.01 -10.41 -0.88
C ARG A 206 -10.97 -11.44 -1.33
N PHE A 207 -9.83 -11.48 -0.66
CA PHE A 207 -8.83 -12.53 -0.80
C PHE A 207 -8.90 -13.41 0.45
N PRO A 208 -9.49 -14.61 0.35
CA PRO A 208 -9.62 -15.50 1.49
C PRO A 208 -8.25 -15.93 2.01
N PRO A 209 -8.07 -16.09 3.34
CA PRO A 209 -6.86 -16.67 3.87
C PRO A 209 -6.72 -18.12 3.36
N ALA A 210 -5.49 -18.53 3.02
CA ALA A 210 -5.22 -19.90 2.64
C ALA A 210 -5.67 -20.86 3.75
N GLN A 211 -6.49 -21.86 3.39
CA GLN A 211 -6.89 -22.90 4.33
C GLN A 211 -5.66 -23.70 4.73
N LYS A 212 -5.34 -23.75 6.03
CA LYS A 212 -4.38 -24.72 6.55
C LYS A 212 -5.04 -26.09 6.42
N GLY A 213 -4.55 -26.90 5.47
CA GLY A 213 -4.91 -28.31 5.35
C GLY A 213 -4.52 -29.12 6.58
#